data_AF-W9CNL3-F1
#
_entry.id   AF-W9CNL3-F1
#
_cell.length_a   1.000
_cell.length_b   1.000
_cell.length_c   1.000
_cell.angle_alpha   90.00
_cell.angle_beta   90.00
_cell.angle_gamma   90.00
#
_symmetry.space_group_name_H-M   'P 1'
#
loop_
_entity.id
_entity.type
_entity.pdbx_description
1 polymer ?
#
loop_
_entity_poly.entity_id
_entity_poly.type
_entity_poly.pdbx_seq_one_letter_code
_entity_poly.pdbx_strand_id
1 'polypeptide(L)'
;MATPPISYTRLKQIANDACQNALGSADFYEHTKTESWNTTIINSILKSLISESTPSSGGSPSFKYAVNSTIIQHLVPTSSLNKSKAVPPTSSAETEEKDDAKITTSDAKGDAKSTEGKPHVGRRGMHSATGAYWNEKTDGMWSFKYEGGEGKGLDVVISVIWIAL
;
A
#
# COMPACT_ATOMS: atom_id res chain seq x y z
N MET A 1 14.18 11.01 -19.69
CA MET A 1 14.08 10.04 -18.58
C MET A 1 14.76 8.76 -19.02
N ALA A 2 15.60 8.16 -18.17
CA ALA A 2 16.26 6.89 -18.48
C ALA A 2 15.22 5.80 -18.81
N THR A 3 15.56 4.96 -19.80
CA THR A 3 14.69 3.82 -20.15
C THR A 3 14.84 2.76 -19.07
N PRO A 4 13.75 2.22 -18.51
CA PRO A 4 13.84 1.19 -17.49
C PRO A 4 14.43 -0.11 -18.07
N PRO A 5 15.15 -0.91 -17.28
CA PRO A 5 15.68 -2.22 -17.71
C PRO A 5 14.58 -3.21 -18.14
N ILE A 6 13.36 -2.99 -17.65
CA ILE A 6 12.16 -3.78 -17.95
C ILE A 6 11.08 -2.82 -18.43
N SER A 7 10.33 -3.20 -19.47
CA SER A 7 9.28 -2.33 -20.03
C SER A 7 8.24 -1.92 -18.98
N TYR A 8 7.71 -0.70 -19.08
CA TYR A 8 6.68 -0.21 -18.14
C TYR A 8 5.44 -1.12 -18.07
N THR A 9 5.01 -1.69 -19.20
CA THR A 9 3.91 -2.66 -19.25
C THR A 9 4.21 -3.87 -18.38
N ARG A 10 5.46 -4.38 -18.44
CA ARG A 10 5.87 -5.54 -17.66
C ARG A 10 6.06 -5.20 -16.18
N LEU A 11 6.63 -4.03 -15.84
CA LEU A 11 6.69 -3.54 -14.47
C LEU A 11 5.30 -3.46 -13.83
N LYS A 12 4.31 -2.96 -14.58
CA LYS A 12 2.90 -2.94 -14.16
C LYS A 12 2.38 -4.34 -13.86
N GLN A 13 2.65 -5.32 -14.73
CA GLN A 13 2.23 -6.70 -14.50
C GLN A 13 2.88 -7.29 -13.24
N ILE A 14 4.20 -7.19 -13.11
CA ILE A 14 4.95 -7.67 -11.94
C ILE A 14 4.40 -7.08 -10.63
N ALA A 15 4.14 -5.77 -10.61
CA ALA A 15 3.59 -5.10 -9.43
C ALA A 15 2.15 -5.55 -9.11
N ASN A 16 1.29 -5.71 -10.12
CA ASN A 16 -0.06 -6.24 -9.92
C ASN A 16 -0.03 -7.65 -9.37
N ASP A 17 0.76 -8.54 -9.97
CA ASP A 17 0.86 -9.94 -9.55
C ASP A 17 1.40 -10.06 -8.13
N ALA A 18 2.39 -9.25 -7.77
CA ALA A 18 2.93 -9.19 -6.41
C ALA A 18 1.88 -8.72 -5.38
N CYS A 19 1.11 -7.67 -5.70
CA CYS A 19 0.01 -7.21 -4.85
C CYS A 19 -1.08 -8.27 -4.72
N GLN A 20 -1.48 -8.93 -5.82
CA GLN A 20 -2.51 -9.96 -5.81
C GLN A 20 -2.06 -11.19 -5.00
N ASN A 21 -0.80 -11.59 -5.12
CA ASN A 21 -0.26 -12.69 -4.33
C ASN A 21 -0.27 -12.38 -2.82
N ALA A 22 0.04 -11.13 -2.43
CA ALA A 22 0.09 -10.74 -1.03
C ALA A 22 -1.30 -10.48 -0.41
N LEU A 23 -2.22 -9.87 -1.19
CA LEU A 23 -3.48 -9.30 -0.68
C LEU A 23 -4.73 -9.96 -1.26
N GLY A 24 -4.59 -10.87 -2.22
CA GLY A 24 -5.71 -11.45 -2.97
C GLY A 24 -6.76 -12.09 -2.07
N SER A 25 -6.32 -12.76 -0.99
CA SER A 25 -7.17 -13.43 0.00
C SER A 25 -7.63 -12.54 1.16
N ALA A 26 -7.16 -11.29 1.26
CA ALA A 26 -7.56 -10.39 2.35
C ALA A 26 -8.93 -9.77 2.07
N ASP A 27 -9.88 -9.86 3.01
CA ASP A 27 -11.20 -9.24 2.82
C ASP A 27 -11.18 -7.74 3.15
N PHE A 28 -10.29 -7.32 4.05
CA PHE A 28 -10.17 -5.95 4.54
C PHE A 28 -8.73 -5.65 4.98
N TYR A 29 -8.43 -4.38 5.22
CA TYR A 29 -7.16 -3.96 5.82
C TYR A 29 -6.96 -4.56 7.22
N GLU A 30 -5.82 -5.20 7.44
CA GLU A 30 -5.40 -5.75 8.73
C GLU A 30 -4.02 -5.21 9.10
N HIS A 31 -3.97 -4.31 10.09
CA HIS A 31 -2.72 -3.63 10.47
C HIS A 31 -1.58 -4.61 10.78
N THR A 32 -1.89 -5.69 11.52
CA THR A 32 -0.94 -6.72 11.94
C THR A 32 -0.35 -7.54 10.78
N LYS A 33 -0.99 -7.54 9.61
CA LYS A 33 -0.50 -8.24 8.41
C LYS A 33 0.28 -7.34 7.45
N THR A 34 0.27 -6.02 7.67
CA THR A 34 0.89 -5.08 6.71
C THR A 34 2.39 -5.29 6.51
N GLU A 35 3.11 -5.69 7.56
CA GLU A 35 4.53 -6.04 7.46
C GLU A 35 4.77 -7.25 6.54
N SER A 36 4.01 -8.33 6.72
CA SER A 36 4.16 -9.55 5.91
C SER A 36 3.69 -9.33 4.47
N TRP A 37 2.65 -8.52 4.26
CA TRP A 37 2.20 -8.11 2.94
C TRP A 37 3.26 -7.29 2.20
N ASN A 38 3.81 -6.24 2.82
CA ASN A 38 4.89 -5.45 2.22
C ASN A 38 6.12 -6.31 1.92
N THR A 39 6.51 -7.18 2.86
CA THR A 39 7.64 -8.10 2.67
C THR A 39 7.42 -9.03 1.48
N THR A 40 6.21 -9.59 1.33
CA THR A 40 5.84 -10.43 0.19
C THR A 40 5.91 -9.64 -1.12
N ILE A 41 5.31 -8.45 -1.17
CA ILE A 41 5.29 -7.59 -2.36
C ILE A 41 6.72 -7.23 -2.79
N ILE A 42 7.53 -6.70 -1.87
CA ILE A 42 8.91 -6.27 -2.14
C ILE A 42 9.74 -7.44 -2.66
N ASN A 43 9.69 -8.59 -2.00
CA ASN A 43 10.47 -9.76 -2.40
C ASN A 43 10.03 -10.33 -3.75
N SER A 44 8.73 -10.38 -4.03
CA SER A 44 8.21 -10.83 -5.33
C SER A 44 8.70 -9.91 -6.47
N ILE A 45 8.60 -8.59 -6.28
CA ILE A 45 9.04 -7.62 -7.29
C ILE A 45 10.56 -7.72 -7.50
N LEU A 46 11.36 -7.70 -6.43
CA LEU A 46 12.82 -7.79 -6.54
C LEU A 46 13.27 -9.06 -7.28
N LYS A 47 12.66 -10.22 -6.99
CA LYS A 47 12.97 -11.48 -7.69
C LYS A 47 12.70 -11.37 -9.19
N SER A 48 11.53 -10.85 -9.57
CA SER A 48 11.18 -10.66 -10.99
C SER A 48 12.09 -9.66 -11.68
N LEU A 49 12.41 -8.52 -11.05
CA LEU A 49 13.30 -7.50 -11.62
C LEU A 49 14.69 -8.09 -11.90
N ILE A 50 15.27 -8.80 -10.93
CA ILE A 50 16.61 -9.40 -11.09
C ILE A 50 16.57 -10.47 -12.19
N SER A 51 15.57 -11.33 -12.19
CA SER A 51 15.46 -12.43 -13.17
C SER A 51 15.29 -11.94 -14.61
N GLU A 52 14.52 -10.86 -14.83
CA GLU A 52 14.18 -10.39 -16.18
C GLU A 52 15.17 -9.35 -16.72
N SER A 53 16.02 -8.76 -15.86
CA SER A 53 17.03 -7.77 -16.28
C SER A 53 18.47 -8.30 -16.30
N THR A 54 18.72 -9.51 -15.78
CA THR A 54 20.04 -10.14 -15.86
C THR A 54 20.22 -10.80 -17.22
N PRO A 55 21.29 -10.48 -17.98
CA PRO A 55 21.54 -11.09 -19.29
C PRO A 55 21.68 -12.62 -19.19
N SER A 56 21.02 -13.34 -20.11
CA SER A 56 21.05 -14.82 -20.18
C SER A 56 22.43 -15.41 -20.50
N SER A 57 23.39 -14.57 -20.92
CA SER A 57 24.76 -14.95 -21.28
C SER A 57 25.70 -15.13 -20.08
N GLY A 58 25.18 -15.18 -18.85
CA GLY A 58 25.99 -15.42 -17.64
C GLY A 58 26.81 -14.22 -17.18
N GLY A 59 26.38 -12.99 -17.52
CA GLY A 59 27.00 -11.75 -17.06
C GLY A 59 26.64 -11.38 -15.62
N SER A 60 27.43 -10.51 -15.00
CA SER A 60 27.07 -9.87 -13.73
C SER A 60 25.79 -9.04 -13.87
N PRO A 61 24.96 -8.90 -12.81
CA PRO A 61 23.80 -8.01 -12.84
C PRO A 61 24.20 -6.61 -13.30
N SER A 62 23.44 -6.02 -14.22
CA SER A 62 23.74 -4.69 -14.79
C SER A 62 23.13 -3.54 -14.00
N PHE A 63 22.26 -3.84 -13.03
CA PHE A 63 21.54 -2.84 -12.25
C PHE A 63 21.43 -3.27 -10.78
N LYS A 64 21.48 -2.27 -9.89
CA LYS A 64 20.97 -2.37 -8.51
C LYS A 64 19.52 -1.90 -8.48
N TYR A 65 18.71 -2.52 -7.62
CA TYR A 65 17.30 -2.17 -7.45
C TYR A 65 16.98 -1.80 -6.01
N ALA A 66 16.09 -0.83 -5.85
CA ALA A 66 15.39 -0.58 -4.59
C ALA A 66 13.88 -0.59 -4.86
N VAL A 67 13.12 -1.26 -3.97
CA VAL A 67 11.66 -1.34 -4.06
C VAL A 67 11.08 -0.87 -2.73
N ASN A 68 10.29 0.20 -2.79
CA ASN A 68 9.50 0.69 -1.67
C ASN A 68 8.04 0.29 -1.88
N SER A 69 7.40 -0.27 -0.85
CA SER A 69 5.97 -0.58 -0.84
C SER A 69 5.32 0.07 0.37
N THR A 70 4.19 0.75 0.15
CA THR A 70 3.44 1.45 1.19
C THR A 70 1.97 1.06 1.11
N ILE A 71 1.43 0.52 2.20
CA ILE A 71 0.02 0.14 2.34
C ILE A 71 -0.68 1.23 3.16
N ILE A 72 -1.79 1.74 2.64
CA ILE A 72 -2.51 2.89 3.19
C ILE A 72 -3.93 2.43 3.50
N GLN A 73 -4.33 2.47 4.77
CA GLN A 73 -5.71 2.22 5.15
C GLN A 73 -6.59 3.39 4.69
N HIS A 74 -7.75 3.09 4.11
CA HIS A 74 -8.78 4.10 3.87
C HIS A 74 -9.41 4.58 5.19
N LEU A 75 -10.02 5.75 5.22
CA LEU A 75 -10.74 6.21 6.41
C LEU A 75 -11.97 5.33 6.62
N VAL A 76 -12.01 4.66 7.76
CA VAL A 76 -13.21 4.00 8.25
C VAL A 76 -14.04 5.04 9.02
N PRO A 77 -15.36 5.17 8.78
CA PRO A 77 -16.22 5.94 9.66
C PRO A 77 -16.09 5.40 11.09
N THR A 78 -15.89 6.28 12.07
CA THR A 78 -15.67 5.92 13.49
C THR A 78 -16.77 5.02 14.08
N SER A 79 -17.98 5.08 13.54
CA SER A 79 -19.10 4.18 13.87
C SER A 79 -18.85 2.70 13.56
N SER A 80 -17.89 2.39 12.69
CA SER A 80 -17.59 1.02 12.22
C SER A 80 -16.49 0.35 13.05
N LEU A 81 -15.71 1.13 13.80
CA LEU A 81 -14.59 0.64 14.61
C LEU A 81 -15.04 -0.13 15.87
N ASN A 82 -16.29 0.06 16.31
CA ASN A 82 -16.85 -0.61 17.51
C ASN A 82 -17.56 -1.95 17.23
N LYS A 83 -17.66 -2.40 15.97
CA LYS A 83 -18.39 -3.64 15.65
C LYS A 83 -17.60 -4.94 15.89
N SER A 84 -16.29 -4.85 16.15
CA SER A 84 -15.41 -6.02 16.32
C SER A 84 -15.24 -6.48 17.78
N LYS A 85 -16.04 -6.00 18.73
CA LYS A 85 -16.02 -6.51 20.11
C LYS A 85 -17.41 -6.75 20.69
N ALA A 86 -18.25 -7.50 19.98
CA ALA A 86 -19.43 -8.11 20.59
C ALA A 86 -19.02 -9.38 21.36
N VAL A 87 -18.54 -9.20 22.59
CA VAL A 87 -18.46 -10.26 23.59
C VAL A 87 -19.86 -10.40 24.21
N PRO A 88 -20.42 -11.62 24.41
CA PRO A 88 -21.71 -11.78 25.09
C PRO A 88 -21.63 -11.27 26.54
N PRO A 89 -22.72 -10.71 27.10
CA PRO A 89 -22.68 -10.12 28.43
C PRO A 89 -22.65 -11.22 29.49
N THR A 90 -21.58 -11.26 30.26
CA THR A 90 -21.58 -11.90 31.59
C THR A 90 -21.42 -10.79 32.63
N SER A 91 -22.42 -10.67 33.47
CA SER A 91 -22.59 -9.74 34.58
C SER A 91 -21.40 -9.66 35.53
N SER A 92 -20.90 -8.45 35.84
CA SER A 92 -20.71 -7.94 37.23
C SER A 92 -20.04 -6.55 37.28
N ALA A 93 -20.72 -5.65 38.01
CA ALA A 93 -20.27 -4.55 38.89
C ALA A 93 -19.11 -3.58 38.49
N GLU A 94 -19.53 -2.33 38.26
CA GLU A 94 -18.97 -1.01 38.64
C GLU A 94 -17.53 -0.85 39.16
N THR A 95 -16.76 0.05 38.53
CA THR A 95 -16.07 1.17 39.22
C THR A 95 -15.76 2.31 38.24
N GLU A 96 -16.14 3.54 38.61
CA GLU A 96 -15.75 4.84 38.01
C GLU A 96 -14.27 5.13 38.36
N GLU A 97 -13.41 5.82 37.59
CA GLU A 97 -13.46 7.23 37.19
C GLU A 97 -12.31 7.58 36.19
N LYS A 98 -12.59 8.62 35.38
CA LYS A 98 -11.70 9.67 34.81
C LYS A 98 -10.62 9.31 33.78
N ASP A 99 -10.88 9.69 32.53
CA ASP A 99 -9.84 10.25 31.66
C ASP A 99 -10.44 11.37 30.77
N ASP A 100 -9.96 12.59 31.00
CA ASP A 100 -10.30 13.81 30.27
C ASP A 100 -9.49 13.86 28.96
N ALA A 101 -10.12 13.48 27.84
CA ALA A 101 -9.61 13.82 26.51
C ALA A 101 -10.77 13.95 25.50
N LYS A 102 -11.59 14.99 25.68
CA LYS A 102 -12.59 15.41 24.68
C LYS A 102 -11.90 16.01 23.45
N ILE A 103 -11.42 15.16 22.54
CA ILE A 103 -11.13 15.59 21.16
C ILE A 103 -12.48 15.81 20.48
N THR A 104 -12.88 17.07 20.39
CA THR A 104 -14.08 17.48 19.65
C THR A 104 -13.75 17.44 18.17
N THR A 105 -13.98 16.30 17.52
CA THR A 105 -14.15 16.27 16.07
C THR A 105 -15.65 16.25 15.80
N SER A 106 -16.12 17.22 15.02
CA SER A 106 -17.52 17.43 14.69
C SER A 106 -18.13 16.14 14.11
N ASP A 107 -19.16 15.63 14.80
CA ASP A 107 -19.99 14.51 14.38
C ASP A 107 -20.70 14.83 13.05
N ALA A 108 -20.06 14.53 11.93
CA ALA A 108 -20.72 14.45 10.64
C ALA A 108 -21.37 13.06 10.53
N LYS A 109 -22.60 12.96 11.04
CA LYS A 109 -23.48 11.78 10.96
C LYS A 109 -24.07 11.61 9.55
N GLY A 110 -23.20 11.56 8.53
CA GLY A 110 -23.61 11.41 7.14
C GLY A 110 -22.70 10.41 6.44
N ASP A 111 -23.31 9.41 5.79
CA ASP A 111 -22.62 8.59 4.79
C ASP A 111 -21.94 9.52 3.78
N ALA A 112 -20.61 9.48 3.72
CA ALA A 112 -19.83 10.30 2.80
C ALA A 112 -20.16 9.90 1.36
N LYS A 113 -21.12 10.60 0.76
CA LYS A 113 -21.44 10.52 -0.67
C LYS A 113 -20.46 11.40 -1.44
N SER A 114 -19.86 10.84 -2.50
CA SER A 114 -19.17 11.63 -3.53
C SER A 114 -20.12 12.70 -4.11
N THR A 115 -19.59 13.73 -4.78
CA THR A 115 -20.37 14.66 -5.62
C THR A 115 -21.25 13.95 -6.67
N GLU A 116 -20.98 12.67 -6.95
CA GLU A 116 -21.80 11.80 -7.82
C GLU A 116 -22.76 10.85 -7.07
N GLY A 117 -22.90 10.96 -5.75
CA GLY A 117 -23.81 10.12 -4.97
C GLY A 117 -23.40 8.64 -4.84
N LYS A 118 -22.20 8.26 -5.28
CA LYS A 118 -21.63 6.92 -5.05
C LYS A 118 -21.05 6.82 -3.62
N PRO A 119 -21.06 5.61 -3.01
CA PRO A 119 -20.37 5.36 -1.76
C PRO A 119 -18.90 5.76 -1.93
N HIS A 120 -18.42 6.73 -1.17
CA HIS A 120 -17.04 7.16 -1.23
C HIS A 120 -16.37 6.85 0.11
N VAL A 121 -15.42 5.92 0.08
CA VAL A 121 -14.56 5.69 1.24
C VAL A 121 -13.65 6.91 1.35
N GLY A 122 -13.68 7.63 2.46
CA GLY A 122 -12.83 8.80 2.65
C GLY A 122 -11.37 8.39 2.51
N ARG A 123 -10.64 8.95 1.54
CA ARG A 123 -9.20 8.68 1.41
C ARG A 123 -8.43 9.75 2.18
N ARG A 124 -7.43 9.34 2.98
CA ARG A 124 -6.45 10.30 3.52
C ARG A 124 -5.63 10.82 2.35
N GLY A 125 -5.42 12.13 2.28
CA GLY A 125 -4.48 12.71 1.33
C GLY A 125 -3.06 12.22 1.64
N MET A 126 -2.37 11.68 0.64
CA MET A 126 -0.96 11.33 0.73
C MET A 126 -0.23 11.88 -0.49
N HIS A 127 0.78 12.70 -0.27
CA HIS A 127 1.69 13.18 -1.30
C HIS A 127 3.06 12.55 -1.08
N SER A 128 3.64 11.98 -2.15
CA SER A 128 4.96 11.37 -2.12
C SER A 128 5.78 11.91 -3.28
N ALA A 129 7.01 12.34 -2.98
CA ALA A 129 7.98 12.81 -3.96
C ALA A 129 9.33 12.13 -3.69
N THR A 130 10.11 11.94 -4.74
CA THR A 130 11.46 11.35 -4.64
C THR A 130 12.41 12.19 -5.49
N GLY A 131 13.52 12.62 -4.90
CA GLY A 131 14.64 13.25 -5.60
C GLY A 131 15.86 12.35 -5.56
N ALA A 132 16.71 12.45 -6.56
CA ALA A 132 17.95 11.67 -6.64
C ALA A 132 19.07 12.47 -7.29
N TYR A 133 20.30 12.19 -6.89
CA TYR A 133 21.53 12.63 -7.55
C TYR A 133 22.20 11.41 -8.17
N TRP A 134 22.03 11.24 -9.47
CA TRP A 134 22.37 10.01 -10.19
C TRP A 134 22.65 10.27 -11.67
N ASN A 135 22.92 9.24 -12.46
CA ASN A 135 23.09 9.38 -13.90
C ASN A 135 21.72 9.40 -14.61
N GLU A 136 21.33 10.58 -15.11
CA GLU A 136 20.03 10.81 -15.77
C GLU A 136 19.77 9.95 -17.02
N LYS A 137 20.83 9.39 -17.62
CA LYS A 137 20.72 8.57 -18.83
C LYS A 137 20.44 7.10 -18.52
N THR A 138 20.87 6.61 -17.36
CA THR A 138 20.86 5.18 -17.02
C THR A 138 20.00 4.85 -15.81
N ASP A 139 19.86 5.80 -14.89
CA ASP A 139 19.22 5.60 -13.59
C ASP A 139 17.84 6.22 -13.59
N GLY A 140 16.91 5.63 -12.84
CA GLY A 140 15.55 6.10 -12.86
C GLY A 140 14.66 5.47 -11.82
N MET A 141 13.42 5.95 -11.81
CA MET A 141 12.36 5.44 -10.95
C MET A 141 11.05 5.27 -11.71
N TRP A 142 10.22 4.39 -11.18
CA TRP A 142 8.86 4.18 -11.62
C TRP A 142 7.97 3.99 -10.41
N SER A 143 6.81 4.64 -10.41
CA SER A 143 5.82 4.52 -9.34
C SER A 143 4.52 3.93 -9.87
N PHE A 144 3.86 3.16 -9.02
CA PHE A 144 2.65 2.44 -9.35
C PHE A 144 1.68 2.47 -8.17
N LYS A 145 0.41 2.73 -8.46
CA LYS A 145 -0.69 2.56 -7.52
C LYS A 145 -1.47 1.31 -7.89
N TYR A 146 -1.63 0.42 -6.92
CA TYR A 146 -2.45 -0.78 -7.06
C TYR A 146 -3.91 -0.46 -6.75
N GLU A 147 -4.78 -0.63 -7.75
CA GLU A 147 -6.21 -0.30 -7.62
C GLU A 147 -7.04 -1.45 -7.04
N GLY A 148 -6.53 -2.69 -7.00
CA GLY A 148 -7.27 -3.86 -6.48
C GLY A 148 -7.42 -3.89 -4.96
N GLY A 149 -6.92 -2.87 -4.24
CA GLY A 149 -7.12 -2.69 -2.81
C GLY A 149 -8.42 -1.94 -2.46
N GLU A 150 -9.05 -1.24 -3.42
CA GLU A 150 -10.15 -0.31 -3.11
C GLU A 150 -11.31 -0.99 -2.39
N GLY A 151 -11.76 -2.15 -2.88
CA GLY A 151 -12.82 -2.93 -2.25
C GLY A 151 -12.45 -3.52 -0.89
N LYS A 152 -11.15 -3.55 -0.55
CA LYS A 152 -10.59 -4.05 0.71
C LYS A 152 -10.31 -2.91 1.71
N GLY A 153 -10.65 -1.67 1.36
CA GLY A 153 -10.45 -0.49 2.22
C GLY A 153 -8.98 -0.10 2.39
N LEU A 154 -8.14 -0.38 1.39
CA LEU A 154 -6.73 0.00 1.39
C LEU A 154 -6.23 0.38 0.00
N ASP A 155 -5.18 1.19 -0.07
CA ASP A 155 -4.39 1.42 -1.28
C ASP A 155 -2.98 0.84 -1.08
N VAL A 156 -2.32 0.42 -2.17
CA VAL A 156 -0.88 0.12 -2.17
C VAL A 156 -0.18 1.01 -3.18
N VAL A 157 0.88 1.68 -2.74
CA VAL A 157 1.76 2.48 -3.59
C VAL A 157 3.14 1.84 -3.60
N ILE A 158 3.65 1.58 -4.80
CA ILE A 158 4.95 0.96 -5.04
C ILE A 158 5.84 1.97 -5.76
N SER A 159 7.11 2.04 -5.36
CA SER A 159 8.17 2.73 -6.09
C SER A 159 9.31 1.77 -6.37
N VAL A 160 9.73 1.69 -7.63
CA VAL A 160 10.89 0.91 -8.08
C VAL A 160 11.95 1.88 -8.56
N ILE A 161 13.16 1.77 -8.03
CA ILE A 161 14.34 2.51 -8.45
C ILE A 161 15.34 1.54 -9.04
N TRP A 162 15.96 1.91 -10.16
CA TRP A 162 17.08 1.19 -10.76
C TRP A 162 18.29 2.10 -10.90
N ILE A 163 19.47 1.56 -10.59
CA ILE A 163 20.76 2.25 -10.70
C ILE A 163 21.68 1.35 -11.54
N ALA A 164 22.16 1.85 -12.67
CA ALA A 164 23.11 1.10 -13.49
C ALA A 164 24.46 0.93 -12.79
N LEU A 165 25.13 -0.18 -13.09
CA LEU A 165 26.45 -0.53 -12.54
C LEU A 165 27.61 -0.14 -13.46
#